data_AF-A0A1Q6IF23-F1
#
_entry.id   AF-A0A1Q6IF23-F1
#
_cell.length_a   1.000
_cell.length_b   1.000
_cell.length_c   1.000
_cell.angle_alpha   90.00
_cell.angle_beta   90.00
_cell.angle_gamma   90.00
#
_symmetry.space_group_name_H-M   'P 1'
#
loop_
_entity.id
_entity.type
_entity.pdbx_description
1 polymer ?
#
loop_
_entity_poly.entity_id
_entity_poly.type
_entity_poly.pdbx_seq_one_letter_code
_entity_poly.pdbx_strand_id
1 'polypeptide(L)'
;MLKILDKIVYIVSLIAAFGLIGAYLSPIINPNTFVFFSLLGLAYPYLLIGNFILLLYWIFRWKRRAWQIVVVIAIGYPTFRTYYGTAKTETGDVSYDLSLLSYNIRYFDVYGWSNQKNTRVNGNPDRRKTVIEQLHTYPYYYIEKDMAIFSRLPILHKGHLTFAPGYSSSCIYGDFKLGKDTVRLYSVHLESYKLGKKERQFMKEISSGLKGNDIPEGVKNLTTRLMIANKNRAHQAEEIQRHIDGSPYPVILCGDFNDTPLSYTYRQLSRKLTDSFIEKGRGIGNTYIGEFPSFRIDYVLHSPTLYTVGYTREDITLSDHYPIKVKIRKGS
;
A
#
# COMPACT_ATOMS: atom_id res chain seq x y z
N MET A 1 8.78 21.69 -39.76
CA MET A 1 9.02 21.52 -38.30
C MET A 1 7.94 20.70 -37.60
N LEU A 2 6.66 21.07 -37.70
CA LEU A 2 5.54 20.35 -37.05
C LEU A 2 5.46 18.85 -37.39
N LYS A 3 5.74 18.44 -38.64
CA LYS A 3 5.76 17.02 -39.03
C LYS A 3 6.88 16.20 -38.37
N ILE A 4 8.02 16.82 -38.06
CA ILE A 4 9.15 16.14 -37.40
C ILE A 4 8.84 16.00 -35.90
N LEU A 5 8.34 17.07 -35.27
CA LEU A 5 7.87 17.03 -33.89
C LEU A 5 6.78 15.95 -33.70
N ASP A 6 5.78 15.89 -34.58
CA ASP A 6 4.75 14.86 -34.55
C ASP A 6 5.33 13.43 -34.70
N LYS A 7 6.48 13.24 -35.37
CA LYS A 7 7.14 11.92 -35.42
C LYS A 7 7.82 11.59 -34.09
N ILE A 8 8.53 12.55 -33.51
CA ILE A 8 9.22 12.37 -32.22
C ILE A 8 8.21 12.10 -31.11
N VAL A 9 7.17 12.95 -30.98
CA VAL A 9 6.13 12.79 -29.95
C VAL A 9 5.39 11.46 -30.13
N TYR A 10 5.28 10.95 -31.36
CA TYR A 10 4.66 9.65 -31.59
C TYR A 10 5.51 8.51 -31.06
N ILE A 11 6.83 8.54 -31.29
CA ILE A 11 7.76 7.56 -30.71
C ILE A 11 7.69 7.61 -29.17
N VAL A 12 7.71 8.82 -28.59
CA VAL A 12 7.54 9.01 -27.15
C VAL A 12 6.20 8.45 -26.66
N SER A 13 5.13 8.64 -27.42
CA SER A 13 3.80 8.10 -27.10
C SER A 13 3.78 6.58 -27.11
N LEU A 14 4.45 5.94 -28.07
CA LEU A 14 4.56 4.49 -28.11
C LEU A 14 5.34 3.96 -26.89
N ILE A 15 6.48 4.58 -26.57
CA ILE A 15 7.28 4.20 -25.38
C ILE A 15 6.45 4.36 -24.10
N ALA A 16 5.76 5.49 -23.94
CA ALA A 16 4.91 5.74 -22.78
C ALA A 16 3.74 4.74 -22.69
N ALA A 17 3.12 4.38 -23.82
CA ALA A 17 2.06 3.40 -23.89
C ALA A 17 2.57 1.99 -23.52
N PHE A 18 3.72 1.57 -24.07
CA PHE A 18 4.34 0.29 -23.70
C PHE A 18 4.75 0.24 -22.22
N GLY A 19 5.28 1.34 -21.68
CA GLY A 19 5.58 1.45 -20.26
C GLY A 19 4.33 1.28 -19.39
N LEU A 20 3.22 1.92 -19.78
CA LEU A 20 1.94 1.82 -19.07
C LEU A 20 1.32 0.42 -19.15
N ILE A 21 1.39 -0.22 -20.32
CA ILE A 21 1.00 -1.64 -20.47
C ILE A 21 1.87 -2.53 -19.59
N GLY A 22 3.19 -2.31 -19.56
CA GLY A 22 4.09 -3.03 -18.67
C GLY A 22 3.74 -2.83 -17.19
N ALA A 23 3.32 -1.63 -16.78
CA ALA A 23 2.82 -1.40 -15.43
C ALA A 23 1.60 -2.28 -15.11
N TYR A 24 0.66 -2.45 -16.05
CA TYR A 24 -0.50 -3.34 -15.87
C TYR A 24 -0.15 -4.82 -15.73
N LEU A 25 1.06 -5.23 -16.17
CA LEU A 25 1.57 -6.59 -15.98
C LEU A 25 2.25 -6.80 -14.62
N SER A 26 2.59 -5.72 -13.89
CA SER A 26 3.21 -5.76 -12.55
C SER A 26 2.51 -6.70 -11.56
N PRO A 27 1.16 -6.69 -11.45
CA PRO A 27 0.46 -7.59 -10.54
C PRO A 27 0.60 -9.07 -10.92
N ILE A 28 0.79 -9.37 -12.21
CA ILE A 28 0.71 -10.72 -12.76
C ILE A 28 2.09 -11.40 -12.73
N ILE A 29 3.15 -10.65 -13.03
CA ILE A 29 4.50 -11.18 -13.18
C ILE A 29 5.21 -11.18 -11.82
N ASN A 30 5.67 -12.35 -11.38
CA ASN A 30 6.38 -12.48 -10.12
C ASN A 30 7.73 -11.72 -10.17
N PRO A 31 8.02 -10.80 -9.24
CA PRO A 31 9.31 -10.11 -9.18
C PRO A 31 10.52 -11.03 -9.06
N ASN A 32 10.34 -12.24 -8.52
CA ASN A 32 11.39 -13.25 -8.42
C ASN A 32 11.75 -13.87 -9.78
N THR A 33 10.81 -13.92 -10.73
CA THR A 33 11.09 -14.36 -12.11
C THR A 33 11.57 -13.20 -12.97
N PHE A 34 10.87 -12.05 -12.93
CA PHE A 34 11.27 -10.87 -13.68
C PHE A 34 10.83 -9.55 -13.03
N VAL A 35 11.74 -8.96 -12.26
CA VAL A 35 11.50 -7.76 -11.42
C VAL A 35 11.25 -6.46 -12.18
N PHE A 36 11.57 -6.39 -13.47
CA PHE A 36 11.43 -5.16 -14.26
C PHE A 36 9.98 -4.62 -14.24
N PHE A 37 8.99 -5.51 -14.31
CA PHE A 37 7.58 -5.13 -14.30
C PHE A 37 7.14 -4.52 -12.96
N SER A 38 7.72 -4.94 -11.83
CA SER A 38 7.37 -4.35 -10.53
C SER A 38 7.87 -2.91 -10.39
N LEU A 39 8.97 -2.55 -11.08
CA LEU A 39 9.42 -1.16 -11.18
C LEU A 39 8.45 -0.31 -12.01
N LEU A 40 7.91 -0.87 -13.11
CA LEU A 40 6.87 -0.19 -13.90
C LEU A 40 5.56 -0.02 -13.13
N GLY A 41 5.18 -1.01 -12.33
CA GLY A 41 4.03 -0.92 -11.42
C GLY A 41 4.17 0.22 -10.42
N LEU A 42 5.34 0.36 -9.80
CA LEU A 42 5.66 1.49 -8.92
C LEU A 42 5.60 2.84 -9.66
N ALA A 43 6.03 2.87 -10.92
CA ALA A 43 6.02 4.07 -11.77
C ALA A 43 4.64 4.41 -12.37
N TYR A 44 3.60 3.59 -12.13
CA TYR A 44 2.29 3.72 -12.76
C TYR A 44 1.67 5.13 -12.70
N PRO A 45 1.61 5.83 -11.54
CA PRO A 45 1.00 7.16 -11.50
C PRO A 45 1.67 8.15 -12.46
N TYR A 46 2.99 8.10 -12.57
CA TYR A 46 3.75 8.95 -13.49
C TYR A 46 3.53 8.57 -14.94
N LEU A 47 3.52 7.26 -15.24
CA LEU A 47 3.25 6.75 -16.59
C LEU A 47 1.84 7.15 -17.04
N LEU A 48 0.84 7.09 -16.15
CA LEU A 48 -0.53 7.51 -16.43
C LEU A 48 -0.59 9.01 -16.73
N ILE A 49 0.02 9.86 -15.90
CA ILE A 49 0.07 11.32 -16.12
C ILE A 49 0.79 11.62 -17.45
N GLY A 50 1.94 11.00 -17.71
CA GLY A 50 2.67 11.18 -18.97
C GLY A 50 1.83 10.82 -20.20
N ASN A 51 1.13 9.68 -20.15
CA ASN A 51 0.20 9.28 -21.21
C ASN A 51 -0.98 10.27 -21.34
N PHE A 52 -1.51 10.79 -20.25
CA PHE A 52 -2.58 11.79 -20.30
C PHE A 52 -2.13 13.11 -20.95
N ILE A 53 -0.93 13.60 -20.63
CA ILE A 53 -0.33 14.78 -21.28
C ILE A 53 -0.18 14.55 -22.80
N LEU A 54 0.31 13.38 -23.19
CA LEU A 54 0.45 12.99 -24.60
C LEU A 54 -0.91 12.85 -25.30
N LEU A 55 -1.93 12.35 -24.60
CA LEU A 55 -3.30 12.29 -25.11
C LEU A 55 -3.82 13.69 -25.43
N LEU A 56 -3.68 14.64 -24.49
CA LEU A 56 -4.08 16.04 -24.70
C LEU A 56 -3.37 16.62 -25.92
N TYR A 57 -2.06 16.40 -26.06
CA TYR A 57 -1.31 16.81 -27.24
C TYR A 57 -1.94 16.30 -28.54
N TRP A 58 -2.27 15.01 -28.63
CA TRP A 58 -2.85 14.45 -29.86
C TRP A 58 -4.28 14.91 -30.14
N ILE A 59 -5.07 15.17 -29.11
CA ILE A 59 -6.41 15.77 -29.23
C ILE A 59 -6.29 17.18 -29.81
N PHE A 60 -5.43 18.04 -29.25
CA PHE A 60 -5.22 19.39 -29.78
C PHE A 60 -4.68 19.39 -31.21
N ARG A 61 -3.91 18.37 -31.59
CA ARG A 61 -3.39 18.20 -32.95
C ARG A 61 -4.40 17.54 -33.91
N TRP A 62 -5.61 17.21 -33.45
CA TRP A 62 -6.66 16.52 -34.21
C TRP A 62 -6.15 15.26 -34.92
N LYS A 63 -5.31 14.47 -34.24
CA LYS A 63 -4.72 13.24 -34.81
C LYS A 63 -5.39 12.00 -34.23
N ARG A 64 -5.67 11.03 -35.11
CA ARG A 64 -6.23 9.71 -34.75
C ARG A 64 -5.36 8.90 -33.77
N ARG A 65 -4.08 9.26 -33.61
CA ARG A 65 -3.15 8.68 -32.62
C ARG A 65 -3.65 8.79 -31.18
N ALA A 66 -4.50 9.77 -30.88
CA ALA A 66 -5.16 9.89 -29.58
C ALA A 66 -5.89 8.59 -29.17
N TRP A 67 -6.52 7.89 -30.12
CA TRP A 67 -7.27 6.66 -29.84
C TRP A 67 -6.41 5.54 -29.26
N GLN A 68 -5.15 5.43 -29.66
CA GLN A 68 -4.25 4.41 -29.10
C GLN A 68 -4.03 4.65 -27.60
N ILE A 69 -3.82 5.91 -27.22
CA ILE A 69 -3.61 6.27 -25.80
C ILE A 69 -4.92 6.13 -25.01
N VAL A 70 -6.06 6.51 -25.60
CA VAL A 70 -7.38 6.29 -24.99
C VAL A 70 -7.60 4.81 -24.67
N VAL A 71 -7.31 3.92 -25.61
CA VAL A 71 -7.46 2.46 -25.41
C VAL A 71 -6.55 1.96 -24.28
N VAL A 72 -5.28 2.37 -24.26
CA VAL A 72 -4.34 1.95 -23.21
C VAL A 72 -4.78 2.45 -21.84
N ILE A 73 -5.21 3.71 -21.71
CA ILE A 73 -5.72 4.25 -20.44
C ILE A 73 -7.02 3.56 -20.03
N ALA A 74 -7.93 3.28 -20.98
CA ALA A 74 -9.20 2.64 -20.71
C ALA A 74 -9.04 1.20 -20.17
N ILE A 75 -8.07 0.44 -20.69
CA ILE A 75 -7.71 -0.89 -20.17
C ILE A 75 -7.31 -0.81 -18.69
N GLY A 76 -6.67 0.28 -18.27
CA GLY A 76 -6.26 0.53 -16.89
C GLY A 76 -7.36 0.98 -15.95
N TYR A 77 -8.62 1.11 -16.39
CA TYR A 77 -9.71 1.59 -15.52
C TYR A 77 -9.89 0.76 -14.23
N PRO A 78 -9.86 -0.59 -14.25
CA PRO A 78 -9.93 -1.38 -13.02
C PRO A 78 -8.78 -1.08 -12.05
N THR A 79 -7.57 -0.86 -12.56
CA THR A 79 -6.42 -0.41 -11.77
C THR A 79 -6.65 0.97 -11.19
N PHE A 80 -7.17 1.93 -11.96
CA PHE A 80 -7.43 3.28 -11.45
C PHE A 80 -8.38 3.27 -10.24
N ARG A 81 -9.39 2.38 -10.25
CA ARG A 81 -10.35 2.18 -9.15
C ARG A 81 -9.72 1.72 -7.84
N THR A 82 -8.52 1.14 -7.86
CA THR A 82 -7.81 0.76 -6.64
C THR A 82 -7.04 1.93 -6.01
N TYR A 83 -6.84 3.02 -6.74
CA TYR A 83 -6.24 4.27 -6.25
C TYR A 83 -7.28 5.34 -5.92
N TYR A 84 -8.40 5.34 -6.64
CA TYR A 84 -9.46 6.33 -6.50
C TYR A 84 -10.81 5.69 -6.16
N GLY A 85 -11.29 5.96 -4.95
CA GLY A 85 -12.57 5.46 -4.46
C GLY A 85 -13.74 6.37 -4.88
N THR A 86 -14.88 5.77 -5.23
CA THR A 86 -16.09 6.51 -5.62
C THR A 86 -17.29 6.16 -4.74
N ALA A 87 -17.06 5.62 -3.54
CA ALA A 87 -18.16 5.31 -2.64
C ALA A 87 -18.92 6.60 -2.29
N LYS A 88 -20.25 6.48 -2.20
CA LYS A 88 -21.09 7.55 -1.71
C LYS A 88 -20.88 7.69 -0.20
N THR A 89 -21.01 8.90 0.31
CA THR A 89 -21.05 9.10 1.76
C THR A 89 -22.32 8.45 2.28
N GLU A 90 -22.16 7.47 3.17
CA GLU A 90 -23.30 6.93 3.90
C GLU A 90 -23.71 7.96 4.96
N THR A 91 -24.92 8.49 4.80
CA THR A 91 -25.56 9.39 5.75
C THR A 91 -26.42 8.55 6.68
N GLY A 92 -25.98 8.34 7.92
CA GLY A 92 -26.69 7.55 8.94
C GLY A 92 -25.76 6.62 9.72
N ASP A 93 -26.22 6.16 10.88
CA ASP A 93 -25.47 5.20 11.69
C ASP A 93 -25.67 3.78 11.14
N VAL A 94 -24.72 3.37 10.30
CA VAL A 94 -24.76 2.05 9.66
C VAL A 94 -24.28 1.02 10.66
N SER A 95 -25.17 0.08 11.01
CA SER A 95 -24.85 -1.00 11.95
C SER A 95 -23.65 -1.83 11.47
N TYR A 96 -22.76 -2.18 12.40
CA TYR A 96 -21.54 -2.93 12.14
C TYR A 96 -21.27 -3.89 13.31
N ASP A 97 -20.58 -5.00 13.03
CA ASP A 97 -20.24 -6.02 14.03
C ASP A 97 -18.81 -5.85 14.55
N LEU A 98 -17.93 -5.28 13.73
CA LEU A 98 -16.52 -5.05 14.05
C LEU A 98 -16.08 -3.67 13.56
N SER A 99 -15.39 -2.93 14.41
CA SER A 99 -14.63 -1.74 14.01
C SER A 99 -13.14 -2.03 14.17
N LEU A 100 -12.36 -1.70 13.15
CA LEU A 100 -10.92 -1.96 13.10
C LEU A 100 -10.16 -0.68 12.71
N LEU A 101 -9.05 -0.45 13.39
CA LEU A 101 -8.09 0.60 13.07
C LEU A 101 -6.74 -0.05 12.77
N SER A 102 -6.22 0.14 11.57
CA SER A 102 -4.87 -0.26 11.17
C SER A 102 -4.01 0.98 11.05
N TYR A 103 -2.83 0.97 11.69
CA TYR A 103 -1.96 2.14 11.70
C TYR A 103 -0.48 1.77 11.80
N ASN A 104 0.31 2.09 10.77
CA ASN A 104 1.76 2.12 10.88
C ASN A 104 2.17 3.36 11.69
N ILE A 105 2.44 3.14 12.97
CA ILE A 105 2.82 4.18 13.93
C ILE A 105 4.32 4.52 13.90
N ARG A 106 5.12 3.84 13.07
CA ARG A 106 6.58 4.07 12.98
C ARG A 106 7.28 4.09 14.35
N TYR A 107 7.00 3.09 15.19
CA TYR A 107 7.48 3.03 16.57
C TYR A 107 7.14 4.27 17.43
N PHE A 108 6.08 5.03 17.11
CA PHE A 108 5.80 6.33 17.75
C PHE A 108 6.98 7.32 17.64
N ASP A 109 7.67 7.28 16.49
CA ASP A 109 8.75 8.18 16.11
C ASP A 109 9.85 8.35 17.18
N VAL A 110 10.16 7.29 17.95
CA VAL A 110 11.16 7.31 19.05
C VAL A 110 12.50 7.86 18.59
N TYR A 111 12.90 7.50 17.37
CA TYR A 111 14.19 7.88 16.80
C TYR A 111 14.15 9.26 16.12
N GLY A 112 13.04 10.00 16.27
CA GLY A 112 12.87 11.36 15.80
C GLY A 112 12.98 11.52 14.29
N TRP A 113 12.59 10.49 13.54
CA TRP A 113 12.75 10.44 12.09
C TRP A 113 11.90 11.47 11.35
N SER A 114 10.75 11.87 11.91
CA SER A 114 9.89 12.89 11.30
C SER A 114 10.46 14.32 11.42
N ASN A 115 11.46 14.54 12.29
CA ASN A 115 11.92 15.87 12.73
C ASN A 115 10.82 16.79 13.29
N GLN A 116 9.60 16.28 13.56
CA GLN A 116 8.51 17.03 14.17
C GLN A 116 8.53 16.87 15.69
N LYS A 117 8.30 17.97 16.42
CA LYS A 117 8.27 17.92 17.90
C LYS A 117 7.03 17.19 18.45
N ASN A 118 5.93 17.16 17.70
CA ASN A 118 4.63 16.64 18.18
C ASN A 118 4.44 15.12 17.96
N THR A 119 5.26 14.50 17.11
CA THR A 119 5.29 13.04 16.89
C THR A 119 6.28 12.35 17.82
N ARG A 120 7.26 13.11 18.34
CA ARG A 120 8.25 12.63 19.29
C ARG A 120 7.59 12.39 20.64
N VAL A 121 7.24 11.14 20.89
CA VAL A 121 7.14 10.70 22.27
C VAL A 121 8.59 10.68 22.81
N ASN A 122 8.86 11.23 23.99
CA ASN A 122 10.21 11.27 24.55
C ASN A 122 10.75 9.84 24.79
N GLY A 123 12.03 9.61 24.51
CA GLY A 123 12.68 8.30 24.37
C GLY A 123 12.87 7.49 25.67
N ASN A 124 11.80 7.10 26.34
CA ASN A 124 11.84 6.21 27.50
C ASN A 124 11.65 4.71 27.10
N PRO A 125 12.57 3.79 27.46
CA PRO A 125 12.45 2.35 27.18
C PRO A 125 11.29 1.60 27.88
N ASP A 126 10.62 2.17 28.88
CA ASP A 126 9.48 1.52 29.61
C ASP A 126 8.12 1.55 28.85
N ARG A 127 8.13 1.93 27.57
CA ARG A 127 6.96 2.29 26.75
C ARG A 127 5.90 1.22 26.53
N ARG A 128 6.22 -0.08 26.60
CA ARG A 128 5.20 -1.13 26.44
C ARG A 128 4.13 -1.00 27.52
N LYS A 129 4.54 -0.70 28.76
CA LYS A 129 3.60 -0.41 29.86
C LYS A 129 2.80 0.85 29.57
N THR A 130 3.44 1.95 29.15
CA THR A 130 2.75 3.22 28.85
C THR A 130 1.72 3.12 27.73
N VAL A 131 2.01 2.39 26.64
CA VAL A 131 1.04 2.19 25.55
C VAL A 131 -0.13 1.31 26.02
N ILE A 132 0.15 0.24 26.78
CA ILE A 132 -0.90 -0.61 27.35
C ILE A 132 -1.77 0.19 28.34
N GLU A 133 -1.16 1.04 29.18
CA GLU A 133 -1.86 1.95 30.11
C GLU A 133 -2.75 2.95 29.37
N GLN A 134 -2.26 3.56 28.28
CA GLN A 134 -3.04 4.48 27.46
C GLN A 134 -4.18 3.77 26.70
N LEU A 135 -3.99 2.50 26.35
CA LEU A 135 -4.97 1.67 25.64
C LEU A 135 -5.73 0.72 26.58
N HIS A 136 -5.82 1.04 27.87
CA HIS A 136 -6.50 0.22 28.90
C HIS A 136 -7.95 -0.15 28.56
N THR A 137 -8.62 0.60 27.67
CA THR A 137 -9.98 0.27 27.16
C THR A 137 -10.03 -0.94 26.24
N TYR A 138 -8.88 -1.57 25.92
CA TYR A 138 -8.72 -2.80 25.16
C TYR A 138 -8.17 -3.91 26.07
N PRO A 139 -9.04 -4.69 26.74
CA PRO A 139 -8.62 -5.67 27.74
C PRO A 139 -7.80 -6.85 27.19
N TYR A 140 -7.85 -7.09 25.88
CA TYR A 140 -7.08 -8.14 25.23
C TYR A 140 -6.03 -7.53 24.30
N TYR A 141 -4.80 -8.04 24.37
CA TYR A 141 -3.73 -7.59 23.48
C TYR A 141 -2.76 -8.72 23.14
N TYR A 142 -2.13 -8.59 21.97
CA TYR A 142 -1.00 -9.40 21.56
C TYR A 142 0.10 -8.46 21.04
N ILE A 143 1.25 -8.48 21.70
CA ILE A 143 2.44 -7.71 21.32
C ILE A 143 3.54 -8.71 20.99
N GLU A 144 4.12 -8.58 19.80
CA GLU A 144 5.24 -9.39 19.31
C GLU A 144 6.27 -8.46 18.69
N LYS A 145 7.44 -8.33 19.32
CA LYS A 145 8.50 -7.41 18.91
C LYS A 145 7.98 -5.99 18.68
N ASP A 146 7.74 -5.63 17.42
CA ASP A 146 7.36 -4.32 16.90
C ASP A 146 5.92 -4.22 16.40
N MET A 147 5.19 -5.33 16.44
CA MET A 147 3.79 -5.42 16.08
C MET A 147 2.93 -5.55 17.32
N ALA A 148 1.72 -4.99 17.26
CA ALA A 148 0.74 -5.12 18.31
C ALA A 148 -0.68 -5.19 17.75
N ILE A 149 -1.54 -5.99 18.40
CA ILE A 149 -2.98 -6.00 18.22
C ILE A 149 -3.61 -5.73 19.58
N PHE A 150 -4.50 -4.74 19.66
CA PHE A 150 -5.31 -4.42 20.83
C PHE A 150 -6.78 -4.66 20.50
N SER A 151 -7.53 -5.29 21.40
CA SER A 151 -8.88 -5.75 21.14
C SER A 151 -9.80 -5.67 22.36
N ARG A 152 -11.07 -5.37 22.08
CA ARG A 152 -12.18 -5.57 23.03
C ARG A 152 -12.80 -6.95 22.92
N LEU A 153 -12.54 -7.65 21.81
CA LEU A 153 -12.95 -9.04 21.60
C LEU A 153 -11.90 -9.99 22.19
N PRO A 154 -12.31 -11.06 22.90
CA PRO A 154 -11.41 -12.09 23.40
C PRO A 154 -10.53 -12.68 22.28
N ILE A 155 -9.23 -12.78 22.56
CA ILE A 155 -8.26 -13.48 21.70
C ILE A 155 -8.27 -14.95 22.11
N LEU A 156 -8.74 -15.83 21.23
CA LEU A 156 -8.82 -17.27 21.44
C LEU A 156 -7.47 -17.95 21.18
N HIS A 157 -6.83 -17.56 20.08
CA HIS A 157 -5.49 -18.03 19.70
C HIS A 157 -4.67 -16.87 19.12
N LYS A 158 -3.35 -16.98 19.19
CA LYS A 158 -2.41 -16.01 18.65
C LYS A 158 -1.18 -16.71 18.11
N GLY A 159 -0.57 -16.15 17.08
CA GLY A 159 0.67 -16.66 16.50
C GLY A 159 1.39 -15.63 15.66
N HIS A 160 2.63 -15.92 15.30
CA HIS A 160 3.43 -15.11 14.40
C HIS A 160 3.91 -15.95 13.23
N LEU A 161 4.02 -15.35 12.06
CA LEU A 161 4.63 -15.98 10.89
C LEU A 161 6.11 -15.58 10.87
N THR A 162 7.00 -16.56 10.97
CA THR A 162 8.44 -16.35 10.88
C THR A 162 8.88 -16.45 9.43
N PHE A 163 9.36 -15.35 8.87
CA PHE A 163 10.01 -15.34 7.56
C PHE A 163 11.49 -15.74 7.68
N ALA A 164 12.13 -16.10 6.56
CA ALA A 164 13.56 -16.43 6.55
C ALA A 164 14.44 -15.30 7.13
N PRO A 165 15.61 -15.62 7.71
CA PRO A 165 16.52 -14.61 8.25
C PRO A 165 16.87 -13.52 7.24
N GLY A 166 16.94 -12.26 7.68
CA GLY A 166 17.35 -11.11 6.85
C GLY A 166 16.20 -10.22 6.37
N TYR A 167 14.95 -10.65 6.52
CA TYR A 167 13.79 -9.77 6.30
C TYR A 167 13.56 -8.82 7.47
N SER A 168 13.12 -7.61 7.18
CA SER A 168 12.60 -6.65 8.17
C SER A 168 11.08 -6.63 8.19
N SER A 169 10.45 -7.74 7.79
CA SER A 169 9.00 -7.89 7.77
C SER A 169 8.49 -8.59 9.03
N SER A 170 7.30 -8.21 9.46
CA SER A 170 6.62 -8.82 10.60
C SER A 170 5.18 -9.17 10.21
N CYS A 171 4.71 -10.34 10.64
CA CYS A 171 3.33 -10.76 10.50
C CYS A 171 2.89 -11.48 11.76
N ILE A 172 1.87 -10.94 12.42
CA ILE A 172 1.20 -11.59 13.54
C ILE A 172 -0.27 -11.82 13.22
N TYR A 173 -0.86 -12.83 13.84
CA TYR A 173 -2.27 -13.09 13.75
C TYR A 173 -2.89 -13.44 15.09
N GLY A 174 -4.21 -13.22 15.19
CA GLY A 174 -5.02 -13.68 16.30
C GLY A 174 -6.38 -14.17 15.80
N ASP A 175 -6.95 -15.12 16.52
CA ASP A 175 -8.32 -15.60 16.36
C ASP A 175 -9.19 -14.92 17.40
N PHE A 176 -10.21 -14.19 16.97
CA PHE A 176 -11.04 -13.33 17.81
C PHE A 176 -12.47 -13.85 17.86
N LYS A 177 -13.04 -13.91 19.07
CA LYS A 177 -14.44 -14.26 19.25
C LYS A 177 -15.35 -13.11 18.78
N LEU A 178 -16.12 -13.34 17.72
CA LEU A 178 -17.09 -12.39 17.17
C LEU A 178 -18.51 -13.00 17.29
N GLY A 179 -19.25 -12.58 18.31
CA GLY A 179 -20.54 -13.19 18.64
C GLY A 179 -20.39 -14.67 19.03
N LYS A 180 -21.01 -15.57 18.25
CA LYS A 180 -20.89 -17.03 18.40
C LYS A 180 -19.77 -17.63 17.53
N ASP A 181 -19.12 -16.81 16.70
CA ASP A 181 -18.17 -17.25 15.70
C ASP A 181 -16.75 -16.77 15.99
N THR A 182 -15.82 -17.13 15.11
CA THR A 182 -14.42 -16.72 15.17
C THR A 182 -14.00 -16.04 13.86
N VAL A 183 -13.22 -14.98 13.96
CA VAL A 183 -12.57 -14.30 12.83
C VAL A 183 -11.05 -14.29 13.07
N ARG A 184 -10.25 -14.59 12.04
CA ARG A 184 -8.80 -14.48 12.12
C ARG A 184 -8.37 -13.12 11.58
N LEU A 185 -7.60 -12.36 12.37
CA LEU A 185 -7.00 -11.10 11.93
C LEU A 185 -5.49 -11.29 11.78
N TYR A 186 -4.95 -10.89 10.63
CA TYR A 186 -3.53 -10.75 10.38
C TYR A 186 -3.17 -9.26 10.40
N SER A 187 -2.11 -8.91 11.13
CA SER A 187 -1.45 -7.62 11.09
C SER A 187 -0.08 -7.79 10.44
N VAL A 188 0.18 -7.08 9.35
CA VAL A 188 1.41 -7.19 8.56
C VAL A 188 2.15 -5.86 8.45
N HIS A 189 3.47 -5.95 8.42
CA HIS A 189 4.36 -4.88 8.00
C HIS A 189 5.44 -5.51 7.11
N LEU A 190 5.32 -5.34 5.80
CA LEU A 190 6.20 -5.99 4.83
C LEU A 190 7.49 -5.22 4.60
N GLU A 191 8.46 -5.84 3.94
CA GLU A 191 9.77 -5.26 3.65
C GLU A 191 9.67 -3.87 2.99
N SER A 192 10.28 -2.86 3.62
CA SER A 192 10.42 -1.52 3.03
C SER A 192 11.62 -1.45 2.07
N TYR A 193 11.73 -0.37 1.30
CA TYR A 193 12.89 -0.13 0.44
C TYR A 193 14.20 0.17 1.20
N LYS A 194 14.15 0.32 2.53
CA LYS A 194 15.32 0.61 3.40
C LYS A 194 16.17 1.77 2.85
N LEU A 195 15.52 2.80 2.30
CA LEU A 195 16.22 3.94 1.72
C LEU A 195 17.02 4.67 2.80
N GLY A 196 18.31 4.90 2.57
CA GLY A 196 19.16 5.66 3.48
C GLY A 196 18.93 7.17 3.37
N LYS A 197 19.76 7.96 4.07
CA LYS A 197 19.75 9.43 3.90
C LYS A 197 20.16 9.83 2.49
N LYS A 198 21.18 9.16 1.92
CA LYS A 198 21.71 9.40 0.57
C LYS A 198 20.63 9.18 -0.50
N GLU A 199 19.94 8.03 -0.46
CA GLU A 199 18.90 7.72 -1.45
C GLU A 199 17.70 8.67 -1.35
N ARG A 200 17.30 9.06 -0.12
CA ARG A 200 16.24 10.05 0.08
C ARG A 200 16.62 11.44 -0.44
N GLN A 201 17.85 11.88 -0.16
CA GLN A 201 18.36 13.13 -0.70
C GLN A 201 18.40 13.10 -2.23
N PHE A 202 18.87 12.00 -2.81
CA PHE A 202 18.88 11.80 -4.26
C PHE A 202 17.48 11.86 -4.87
N MET A 203 16.46 11.26 -4.24
CA MET A 203 15.06 11.38 -4.70
C MET A 203 14.57 12.83 -4.66
N LYS A 204 14.90 13.60 -3.61
CA LYS A 204 14.57 15.02 -3.51
C LYS A 204 15.19 15.82 -4.64
N GLU A 205 16.49 15.62 -4.90
CA GLU A 205 17.23 16.30 -5.97
C GLU A 205 16.64 16.03 -7.36
N ILE A 206 16.23 14.78 -7.63
CA ILE A 206 15.50 14.43 -8.86
C ILE A 206 14.19 15.20 -8.95
N SER A 207 13.41 15.22 -7.85
CA SER A 207 12.09 15.88 -7.83
C SER A 207 12.18 17.40 -8.00
N SER A 208 13.28 18.03 -7.59
CA SER A 208 13.50 19.49 -7.65
C SER A 208 14.14 19.99 -8.95
N GLY A 209 14.44 19.11 -9.91
CA GLY A 209 15.17 19.46 -11.13
C GLY A 209 16.69 19.41 -10.92
N LEU A 210 17.33 18.45 -11.60
CA LEU A 210 18.71 17.98 -11.38
C LEU A 210 19.81 19.05 -11.47
N LYS A 211 20.83 18.91 -10.61
CA LYS A 211 22.18 19.51 -10.75
C LYS A 211 23.24 18.53 -10.22
N GLY A 212 23.97 17.78 -11.06
CA GLY A 212 25.13 16.99 -10.60
C GLY A 212 25.62 15.85 -11.51
N ASN A 213 26.86 15.40 -11.27
CA ASN A 213 27.56 14.34 -12.03
C ASN A 213 27.39 12.92 -11.44
N ASP A 214 26.85 12.77 -10.22
CA ASP A 214 26.73 11.48 -9.50
C ASP A 214 25.44 10.69 -9.83
N ILE A 215 24.71 11.12 -10.85
CA ILE A 215 23.39 10.57 -11.24
C ILE A 215 23.41 9.05 -11.49
N PRO A 216 24.38 8.47 -12.24
CA PRO A 216 24.32 7.06 -12.59
C PRO A 216 24.42 6.12 -11.37
N GLU A 217 25.26 6.47 -10.38
CA GLU A 217 25.45 5.66 -9.18
C GLU A 217 24.22 5.72 -8.26
N GLY A 218 23.67 6.92 -8.06
CA GLY A 218 22.43 7.10 -7.30
C GLY A 218 21.26 6.30 -7.86
N VAL A 219 21.05 6.34 -9.19
CA VAL A 219 20.01 5.55 -9.87
C VAL A 219 20.24 4.05 -9.68
N LYS A 220 21.48 3.57 -9.85
CA LYS A 220 21.83 2.15 -9.71
C LYS A 220 21.55 1.63 -8.29
N ASN A 221 21.99 2.37 -7.27
CA ASN A 221 21.81 2.00 -5.88
C ASN A 221 20.32 1.98 -5.49
N LEU A 222 19.56 3.00 -5.89
CA LEU A 222 18.12 3.06 -5.68
C LEU A 222 17.41 1.87 -6.35
N THR A 223 17.67 1.64 -7.64
CA THR A 223 17.05 0.56 -8.42
C THR A 223 17.33 -0.80 -7.80
N THR A 224 18.56 -1.04 -7.34
CA THR A 224 18.95 -2.30 -6.68
C THR A 224 18.14 -2.54 -5.40
N ARG A 225 17.99 -1.51 -4.55
CA ARG A 225 17.16 -1.62 -3.33
C ARG A 225 15.70 -1.88 -3.65
N LEU A 226 15.13 -1.18 -4.64
CA LEU A 226 13.76 -1.41 -5.10
C LEU A 226 13.57 -2.86 -5.57
N MET A 227 14.49 -3.38 -6.38
CA MET A 227 14.44 -4.75 -6.91
C MET A 227 14.51 -5.80 -5.79
N ILE A 228 15.43 -5.64 -4.83
CA ILE A 228 15.57 -6.57 -3.70
C ILE A 228 14.31 -6.57 -2.85
N ALA A 229 13.80 -5.39 -2.47
CA ALA A 229 12.58 -5.30 -1.66
C ALA A 229 11.36 -5.90 -2.38
N ASN A 230 11.22 -5.67 -3.70
CA ASN A 230 10.12 -6.24 -4.49
C ASN A 230 10.15 -7.78 -4.51
N LYS A 231 11.34 -8.38 -4.66
CA LYS A 231 11.52 -9.83 -4.60
C LYS A 231 11.21 -10.41 -3.22
N ASN A 232 11.67 -9.73 -2.18
CA ASN A 232 11.45 -10.13 -0.79
C ASN A 232 9.97 -10.08 -0.43
N ARG A 233 9.27 -8.99 -0.78
CA ARG A 233 7.83 -8.85 -0.54
C ARG A 233 7.00 -9.89 -1.28
N ALA A 234 7.39 -10.26 -2.49
CA ALA A 234 6.70 -11.33 -3.23
C ALA A 234 6.75 -12.66 -2.45
N HIS A 235 7.91 -13.05 -1.91
CA HIS A 235 8.02 -14.25 -1.06
C HIS A 235 7.18 -14.13 0.22
N GLN A 236 7.26 -12.99 0.91
CA GLN A 236 6.49 -12.73 2.13
C GLN A 236 4.98 -12.82 1.87
N ALA A 237 4.51 -12.22 0.78
CA ALA A 237 3.11 -12.25 0.36
C ALA A 237 2.64 -13.68 0.05
N GLU A 238 3.46 -14.48 -0.63
CA GLU A 238 3.15 -15.88 -0.91
C GLU A 238 3.08 -16.73 0.37
N GLU A 239 3.98 -16.52 1.33
CA GLU A 239 3.95 -17.21 2.63
C GLU A 239 2.71 -16.85 3.46
N ILE A 240 2.40 -15.56 3.55
CA ILE A 240 1.19 -15.07 4.23
C ILE A 240 -0.05 -15.66 3.54
N GLN A 241 -0.12 -15.60 2.21
CA GLN A 241 -1.27 -16.11 1.47
C GLN A 241 -1.44 -17.64 1.63
N ARG A 242 -0.35 -18.41 1.69
CA ARG A 242 -0.42 -19.85 2.00
C ARG A 242 -1.01 -20.10 3.40
N HIS A 243 -0.63 -19.31 4.40
CA HIS A 243 -1.19 -19.42 5.74
C HIS A 243 -2.66 -18.98 5.80
N ILE A 244 -3.05 -17.95 5.03
CA ILE A 244 -4.45 -17.53 4.86
C ILE A 244 -5.29 -18.64 4.22
N ASP A 245 -4.78 -19.29 3.16
CA ASP A 245 -5.49 -20.38 2.47
C ASP A 245 -5.76 -21.59 3.39
N GLY A 246 -4.97 -21.78 4.47
CA GLY A 246 -5.17 -22.81 5.49
C GLY A 246 -6.02 -22.38 6.68
N SER A 247 -6.56 -21.16 6.70
CA SER A 247 -7.35 -20.68 7.84
C SER A 247 -8.75 -21.32 7.86
N PRO A 248 -9.22 -21.85 9.00
CA PRO A 248 -10.58 -22.39 9.12
C PRO A 248 -11.63 -21.29 9.36
N TYR A 249 -11.21 -20.02 9.48
CA TYR A 249 -12.07 -18.90 9.83
C TYR A 249 -12.07 -17.85 8.72
N PRO A 250 -13.12 -17.01 8.62
CA PRO A 250 -13.05 -15.78 7.85
C PRO A 250 -11.85 -14.94 8.30
N VAL A 251 -11.15 -14.36 7.32
CA VAL A 251 -9.90 -13.64 7.51
C VAL A 251 -10.13 -12.14 7.34
N ILE A 252 -9.46 -11.35 8.18
CA ILE A 252 -9.16 -9.95 7.94
C ILE A 252 -7.64 -9.84 7.87
N LEU A 253 -7.11 -9.25 6.80
CA LEU A 253 -5.69 -8.96 6.64
C LEU A 253 -5.51 -7.44 6.59
N CYS A 254 -4.79 -6.87 7.54
CA CYS A 254 -4.53 -5.45 7.59
C CYS A 254 -3.07 -5.12 7.85
N GLY A 255 -2.68 -3.90 7.50
CA GLY A 255 -1.36 -3.37 7.80
C GLY A 255 -0.68 -2.74 6.60
N ASP A 256 0.62 -2.52 6.73
CA ASP A 256 1.46 -1.87 5.73
C ASP A 256 2.10 -2.92 4.82
N PHE A 257 1.68 -2.96 3.57
CA PHE A 257 2.25 -3.87 2.58
C PHE A 257 3.53 -3.28 1.97
N ASN A 258 3.84 -2.02 2.27
CA ASN A 258 4.84 -1.17 1.65
C ASN A 258 4.66 -0.99 0.12
N ASP A 259 3.65 -1.63 -0.49
CA ASP A 259 3.52 -1.81 -1.94
C ASP A 259 2.22 -1.21 -2.46
N THR A 260 2.26 -0.79 -3.72
CA THR A 260 1.13 -0.08 -4.34
C THR A 260 0.03 -1.06 -4.79
N PRO A 261 -1.19 -0.58 -5.06
CA PRO A 261 -2.27 -1.44 -5.54
C PRO A 261 -1.94 -2.17 -6.86
N LEU A 262 -1.06 -1.60 -7.69
CA LEU A 262 -0.60 -2.22 -8.94
C LEU A 262 0.70 -3.02 -8.73
N SER A 263 0.72 -3.90 -7.73
CA SER A 263 1.86 -4.75 -7.40
C SER A 263 1.51 -6.24 -7.32
N TYR A 264 2.51 -7.09 -7.53
CA TYR A 264 2.39 -8.53 -7.33
C TYR A 264 2.03 -8.84 -5.88
N THR A 265 2.68 -8.16 -4.92
CA THR A 265 2.42 -8.26 -3.48
C THR A 265 0.94 -8.07 -3.15
N TYR A 266 0.35 -6.96 -3.60
CA TYR A 266 -1.07 -6.66 -3.40
C TYR A 266 -1.96 -7.72 -4.05
N ARG A 267 -1.67 -8.14 -5.29
CA ARG A 267 -2.47 -9.17 -5.97
C ARG A 267 -2.42 -10.51 -5.25
N GLN A 268 -1.27 -10.90 -4.72
CA GLN A 268 -1.15 -12.15 -3.96
C GLN A 268 -1.99 -12.09 -2.68
N LEU A 269 -1.86 -11.02 -1.90
CA LEU A 269 -2.55 -10.86 -0.62
C LEU A 269 -4.03 -10.54 -0.72
N SER A 270 -4.48 -9.94 -1.83
CA SER A 270 -5.90 -9.73 -2.12
C SER A 270 -6.56 -10.94 -2.75
N ARG A 271 -5.82 -12.04 -2.98
CA ARG A 271 -6.40 -13.24 -3.59
C ARG A 271 -7.45 -13.85 -2.67
N LYS A 272 -8.70 -13.93 -3.15
CA LYS A 272 -9.89 -14.37 -2.41
C LYS A 272 -10.30 -13.43 -1.26
N LEU A 273 -9.71 -12.23 -1.16
CA LEU A 273 -10.12 -11.21 -0.21
C LEU A 273 -10.68 -10.01 -0.96
N THR A 274 -11.55 -9.27 -0.28
CA THR A 274 -12.14 -8.02 -0.74
C THR A 274 -11.41 -6.86 -0.08
N ASP A 275 -11.13 -5.82 -0.85
CA ASP A 275 -10.46 -4.62 -0.37
C ASP A 275 -11.47 -3.58 0.12
N SER A 276 -11.37 -3.21 1.41
CA SER A 276 -12.29 -2.27 2.06
C SER A 276 -12.31 -0.89 1.39
N PHE A 277 -11.19 -0.46 0.81
CA PHE A 277 -11.13 0.81 0.06
C PHE A 277 -11.89 0.72 -1.26
N ILE A 278 -11.86 -0.43 -1.93
CA ILE A 278 -12.61 -0.61 -3.19
C ILE A 278 -14.12 -0.61 -2.90
N GLU A 279 -14.56 -1.20 -1.79
CA GLU A 279 -15.97 -1.21 -1.40
C GLU A 279 -16.50 0.15 -0.94
N LYS A 280 -15.77 0.83 -0.03
CA LYS A 280 -16.28 2.02 0.68
C LYS A 280 -15.34 3.22 0.69
N GLY A 281 -14.17 3.14 0.03
CA GLY A 281 -13.25 4.26 -0.08
C GLY A 281 -13.77 5.38 -0.97
N ARG A 282 -13.32 6.61 -0.69
CA ARG A 282 -13.67 7.81 -1.44
C ARG A 282 -12.43 8.66 -1.70
N GLY A 283 -12.33 9.24 -2.90
CA GLY A 283 -11.23 10.11 -3.27
C GLY A 283 -9.92 9.36 -3.45
N ILE A 284 -8.80 10.07 -3.29
CA ILE A 284 -7.46 9.50 -3.41
C ILE A 284 -7.18 8.63 -2.18
N GLY A 285 -6.78 7.38 -2.40
CA GLY A 285 -6.57 6.40 -1.33
C GLY A 285 -5.19 6.42 -0.68
N ASN A 286 -4.41 7.49 -0.85
CA ASN A 286 -3.02 7.54 -0.43
C ASN A 286 -2.88 7.45 1.10
N THR A 287 -2.01 6.58 1.59
CA THR A 287 -1.82 6.36 3.03
C THR A 287 -0.44 6.83 3.50
N TYR A 288 0.57 6.81 2.64
CA TYR A 288 1.89 7.33 2.96
C TYR A 288 1.98 8.85 2.79
N ILE A 289 2.32 9.62 3.83
CA ILE A 289 2.31 11.09 3.84
C ILE A 289 3.52 11.70 3.09
N GLY A 290 4.54 10.90 2.78
CA GLY A 290 5.78 11.41 2.18
C GLY A 290 5.62 12.03 0.79
N GLU A 291 6.76 12.43 0.21
CA GLU A 291 6.81 13.24 -1.00
C GLU A 291 6.06 12.63 -2.20
N PHE A 292 5.50 13.50 -3.03
CA PHE A 292 4.64 13.12 -4.14
C PHE A 292 5.36 12.25 -5.18
N PRO A 293 4.72 11.18 -5.69
CA PRO A 293 3.37 10.72 -5.42
C PRO A 293 3.30 9.93 -4.13
N SER A 294 2.38 10.38 -3.29
CA SER A 294 1.98 9.72 -2.06
C SER A 294 1.22 8.45 -2.42
N PHE A 295 1.74 7.29 -1.99
CA PHE A 295 1.20 5.99 -2.35
C PHE A 295 0.17 5.48 -1.34
N ARG A 296 -0.76 4.67 -1.82
CA ARG A 296 -1.57 3.78 -0.99
C ARG A 296 -0.76 2.52 -0.74
N ILE A 297 -0.33 2.29 0.49
CA ILE A 297 0.50 1.13 0.86
C ILE A 297 -0.02 0.42 2.12
N ASP A 298 -1.02 1.00 2.79
CA ASP A 298 -1.72 0.40 3.91
C ASP A 298 -3.08 -0.12 3.44
N TYR A 299 -3.45 -1.31 3.90
CA TYR A 299 -4.64 -2.02 3.43
C TYR A 299 -5.43 -2.62 4.58
N VAL A 300 -6.74 -2.77 4.34
CA VAL A 300 -7.60 -3.67 5.12
C VAL A 300 -8.38 -4.51 4.12
N LEU A 301 -8.04 -5.78 4.07
CA LEU A 301 -8.65 -6.79 3.20
C LEU A 301 -9.43 -7.78 4.07
N HIS A 302 -10.52 -8.34 3.56
CA HIS A 302 -11.33 -9.29 4.33
C HIS A 302 -11.93 -10.40 3.46
N SER A 303 -12.30 -11.52 4.06
CA SER A 303 -13.01 -12.59 3.36
C SER A 303 -14.37 -12.11 2.81
N PRO A 304 -14.89 -12.73 1.73
CA PRO A 304 -16.16 -12.30 1.10
C PRO A 304 -17.40 -12.46 1.99
N THR A 305 -17.32 -13.22 3.08
CA THR A 305 -18.38 -13.35 4.10
C THR A 305 -18.41 -12.18 5.09
N LEU A 306 -17.48 -11.24 4.95
CA LEU A 306 -17.43 -9.98 5.68
C LEU A 306 -17.66 -8.85 4.68
N TYR A 307 -18.28 -7.76 5.11
CA TYR A 307 -18.63 -6.63 4.24
C TYR A 307 -18.18 -5.32 4.87
N THR A 308 -17.45 -4.51 4.12
CA THR A 308 -17.14 -3.15 4.57
C THR A 308 -18.38 -2.29 4.47
N VAL A 309 -18.81 -1.75 5.61
CA VAL A 309 -19.92 -0.80 5.71
C VAL A 309 -19.46 0.63 5.99
N GLY A 310 -18.19 0.81 6.35
CA GLY A 310 -17.57 2.12 6.49
C GLY A 310 -16.07 2.06 6.30
N TYR A 311 -15.51 3.06 5.64
CA TYR A 311 -14.08 3.23 5.44
C TYR A 311 -13.72 4.69 5.69
N THR A 312 -12.69 4.93 6.48
CA THR A 312 -12.16 6.27 6.73
C THR A 312 -10.64 6.19 6.77
N ARG A 313 -10.01 6.98 5.91
CA ARG A 313 -8.60 7.31 6.03
C ARG A 313 -8.53 8.60 6.84
N GLU A 314 -8.03 8.52 8.06
CA GLU A 314 -7.99 9.68 8.96
C GLU A 314 -6.83 10.61 8.60
N ASP A 315 -7.05 11.92 8.64
CA ASP A 315 -6.02 12.94 8.38
C ASP A 315 -5.19 13.24 9.65
N ILE A 316 -4.82 12.20 10.38
CA ILE A 316 -3.95 12.28 11.56
C ILE A 316 -2.50 12.10 11.13
N THR A 317 -1.64 13.07 11.47
CA THR A 317 -0.22 13.09 11.07
C THR A 317 0.72 12.79 12.25
N LEU A 318 0.40 11.76 13.05
CA LEU A 318 1.25 11.30 14.16
C LEU A 318 2.36 10.32 13.71
N SER A 319 2.30 9.91 12.44
CA SER A 319 3.24 9.06 11.72
C SER A 319 3.39 9.60 10.31
N ASP A 320 4.30 9.06 9.50
CA ASP A 320 4.34 9.29 8.05
C ASP A 320 3.34 8.41 7.28
N HIS A 321 2.40 7.80 7.98
CA HIS A 321 1.24 7.09 7.42
C HIS A 321 -0.05 7.68 7.99
N TYR A 322 -1.12 7.61 7.22
CA TYR A 322 -2.48 7.90 7.68
C TYR A 322 -3.12 6.63 8.25
N PRO A 323 -3.83 6.69 9.40
CA PRO A 323 -4.59 5.56 9.91
C PRO A 323 -5.73 5.17 8.97
N ILE A 324 -5.98 3.87 8.85
CA ILE A 324 -7.16 3.34 8.17
C ILE A 324 -8.12 2.77 9.20
N LYS A 325 -9.32 3.34 9.26
CA LYS A 325 -10.44 2.84 10.05
C LYS A 325 -11.48 2.21 9.15
N VAL A 326 -11.90 0.99 9.48
CA VAL A 326 -12.99 0.30 8.79
C VAL A 326 -14.06 -0.15 9.78
N LYS A 327 -15.30 -0.16 9.31
CA LYS A 327 -16.44 -0.82 9.95
C LYS A 327 -16.85 -2.00 9.08
N ILE A 328 -16.92 -3.18 9.68
CA ILE A 328 -17.23 -4.44 9.02
C ILE A 328 -18.52 -5.01 9.58
N ARG A 329 -19.38 -5.48 8.70
CA ARG A 329 -20.55 -6.31 9.01
C ARG A 329 -20.27 -7.75 8.60
N LYS A 330 -20.62 -8.70 9.46
CA LYS A 330 -20.58 -10.11 9.13
C LYS A 330 -21.81 -10.48 8.28
N GLY A 331 -21.59 -11.23 7.20
CA GLY A 331 -22.69 -11.81 6.42
C GLY A 331 -23.53 -12.77 7.25
N SER A 332 -24.85 -12.68 7.09
CA SER A 332 -25.84 -13.58 7.68
C SER A 332 -25.69 -15.01 7.18
#